data_AF-A0A9P7A7G6-F1
#
_entry.id   AF-A0A9P7A7G6-F1
#
_cell.length_a   1.000
_cell.length_b   1.000
_cell.length_c   1.000
_cell.angle_alpha   90.00
_cell.angle_beta   90.00
_cell.angle_gamma   90.00
#
_symmetry.space_group_name_H-M   'P 1'
#
loop_
_entity.id
_entity.type
_entity.pdbx_description
1 polymer ?
#
loop_
_entity_poly.entity_id
_entity_poly.type
_entity_poly.pdbx_seq_one_letter_code
_entity_poly.pdbx_strand_id
1 'polypeptide(L)'
;MPAITQPYEVLLDFTNDTHDCATIQLLRDYGRNTSAVVLLHPGESLTLVLEAGSIYKYALKSHSKVANVSARSWRDIQCEISHLFAASPPSWASSLRGSTGSPASGVTVDRVWRDYRFNVWNDA
;
A
#
# COMPACT_ATOMS: atom_id res chain seq x y z
N MET A 1 -11.32 32.75 4.99
CA MET A 1 -10.11 31.89 5.12
C MET A 1 -9.80 31.34 3.74
N PRO A 2 -8.65 31.64 3.12
CA PRO A 2 -8.37 31.12 1.78
C PRO A 2 -8.14 29.60 1.90
N ALA A 3 -8.92 28.82 1.15
CA ALA A 3 -8.68 27.39 1.02
C ALA A 3 -7.38 27.20 0.26
N ILE A 4 -6.46 26.38 0.79
CA ILE A 4 -5.25 25.98 0.07
C ILE A 4 -5.71 25.20 -1.16
N THR A 5 -5.63 25.82 -2.34
CA THR A 5 -6.07 25.27 -3.63
C THR A 5 -4.92 24.66 -4.44
N GLN A 6 -3.70 24.64 -3.91
CA GLN A 6 -2.55 24.07 -4.61
C GLN A 6 -2.44 22.57 -4.29
N PRO A 7 -2.39 21.70 -5.32
CA PRO A 7 -2.01 20.32 -5.11
C PRO A 7 -0.57 20.30 -4.60
N TYR A 8 -0.33 19.60 -3.49
CA TYR A 8 1.00 19.39 -2.93
C TYR A 8 1.32 17.91 -2.89
N GLU A 9 2.60 17.60 -2.94
CA GLU A 9 3.10 16.22 -2.94
C GLU A 9 3.31 15.73 -1.50
N VAL A 10 3.07 14.45 -1.29
CA VAL A 10 3.31 13.73 -0.02
C VAL A 10 4.09 12.47 -0.29
N LEU A 11 4.92 12.09 0.67
CA LEU A 11 5.79 10.92 0.59
C LEU A 11 5.12 9.72 1.27
N LEU A 12 5.16 8.56 0.63
CA LEU A 12 4.78 7.28 1.20
C LEU A 12 5.99 6.35 1.15
N ASP A 13 6.56 6.08 2.31
CA ASP A 13 7.69 5.17 2.48
C ASP A 13 7.19 3.79 2.86
N PHE A 14 7.46 2.80 2.01
CA PHE A 14 7.33 1.38 2.35
C PHE A 14 8.68 0.83 2.77
N THR A 15 8.79 0.33 3.99
CA THR A 15 10.01 -0.30 4.50
C THR A 15 9.79 -1.80 4.61
N ASN A 16 10.63 -2.58 3.94
CA ASN A 16 10.64 -4.03 4.10
C ASN A 16 11.38 -4.43 5.37
N ASP A 17 10.67 -4.45 6.48
CA ASP A 17 11.15 -4.93 7.78
C ASP A 17 11.06 -6.46 7.94
N THR A 18 10.57 -7.17 6.92
CA THR A 18 10.44 -8.62 6.94
C THR A 18 11.71 -9.33 6.47
N HIS A 19 11.89 -10.60 6.84
CA HIS A 19 13.01 -11.42 6.39
C HIS A 19 12.90 -11.85 4.92
N ASP A 20 11.72 -11.75 4.32
CA ASP A 20 11.45 -12.16 2.96
C ASP A 20 11.49 -10.97 2.00
N CYS A 21 11.78 -11.22 0.72
CA CYS A 21 11.64 -10.19 -0.31
C CYS A 21 10.15 -9.86 -0.51
N ALA A 22 9.86 -8.57 -0.67
CA ALA A 22 8.51 -8.07 -0.92
C ALA A 22 8.44 -7.40 -2.29
N THR A 23 7.31 -7.53 -2.96
CA THR A 23 7.03 -6.84 -4.22
C THR A 23 5.87 -5.88 -4.02
N ILE A 24 6.00 -4.68 -4.59
CA ILE A 24 4.98 -3.65 -4.54
C ILE A 24 4.57 -3.34 -5.98
N GLN A 25 3.31 -3.57 -6.27
CA GLN A 25 2.73 -3.36 -7.60
C GLN A 25 1.61 -2.32 -7.54
N LEU A 26 1.63 -1.36 -8.46
CA LEU A 26 0.51 -0.44 -8.64
C LEU A 26 -0.67 -1.17 -9.29
N LEU A 27 -1.86 -1.10 -8.68
CA LEU A 27 -3.07 -1.80 -9.15
C LEU A 27 -3.87 -1.03 -10.20
N ARG A 28 -3.60 0.27 -10.36
CA ARG A 28 -4.33 1.13 -11.28
C ARG A 28 -3.36 2.05 -12.00
N ASP A 29 -3.47 2.11 -13.32
CA ASP A 29 -2.71 3.05 -14.13
C ASP A 29 -3.31 4.45 -13.99
N TYR A 30 -2.77 5.28 -13.09
CA TYR A 30 -3.15 6.69 -12.94
C TYR A 30 -2.54 7.56 -14.06
N GLY A 31 -2.77 7.17 -15.33
CA GLY A 31 -2.40 7.95 -16.51
C GLY A 31 -1.13 7.51 -17.25
N ARG A 32 -0.39 6.50 -16.76
CA ARG A 32 0.80 5.94 -17.45
C ARG A 32 0.71 4.41 -17.40
N ASN A 33 0.64 3.76 -18.57
CA ASN A 33 0.56 2.30 -18.74
C ASN A 33 1.81 1.61 -18.17
N THR A 34 1.84 1.37 -16.87
CA THR A 34 2.88 0.56 -16.25
C THR A 34 2.30 -0.05 -14.99
N SER A 35 1.95 -1.33 -15.09
CA SER A 35 1.96 -2.26 -13.96
C SER A 35 3.39 -2.34 -13.41
N ALA A 36 3.87 -1.24 -12.83
CA ALA A 36 5.20 -1.13 -12.26
C ALA A 36 5.23 -1.99 -11.00
N VAL A 37 6.15 -2.95 -11.00
CA VAL A 37 6.43 -3.81 -9.87
C VAL A 37 7.82 -3.47 -9.38
N VAL A 38 7.95 -3.14 -8.11
CA VAL A 38 9.24 -2.93 -7.45
C VAL A 38 9.48 -4.08 -6.49
N LEU A 39 10.65 -4.70 -6.58
CA LEU A 39 11.14 -5.68 -5.61
C LEU A 39 11.93 -4.93 -4.53
N LEU A 40 11.57 -5.15 -3.27
CA LEU A 40 12.33 -4.69 -2.10
C LEU A 40 12.95 -5.89 -1.39
N HIS A 41 14.26 -5.84 -1.21
CA HIS A 41 14.97 -6.77 -0.35
C HIS A 41 14.74 -6.47 1.14
N PRO A 42 14.99 -7.44 2.04
CA PRO A 42 14.93 -7.22 3.49
C PRO A 42 15.81 -6.03 3.91
N GLY A 43 15.23 -5.09 4.64
CA GLY A 43 15.88 -3.85 5.09
C GLY A 43 15.83 -2.69 4.10
N GLU A 44 15.35 -2.88 2.87
CA GLU A 44 15.20 -1.80 1.90
C GLU A 44 13.91 -1.01 2.11
N SER A 45 13.91 0.25 1.69
CA SER A 45 12.73 1.11 1.66
C SER A 45 12.49 1.68 0.26
N LEU A 46 11.21 1.89 -0.05
CA LEU A 46 10.73 2.50 -1.28
C LEU A 46 9.91 3.74 -0.93
N THR A 47 10.36 4.89 -1.40
CA THR A 47 9.61 6.15 -1.31
C THR A 47 8.78 6.38 -2.56
N LEU A 48 7.48 6.55 -2.38
CA LEU A 48 6.54 6.91 -3.44
C LEU A 48 6.07 8.35 -3.25
N VAL A 49 6.07 9.13 -4.34
CA VAL A 49 5.54 10.49 -4.34
C VAL A 49 4.08 10.43 -4.78
N LEU A 50 3.19 10.92 -3.92
CA LEU A 50 1.74 10.91 -4.13
C LEU A 50 1.21 12.34 -4.16
N GLU A 51 0.14 12.56 -4.90
CA GLU A 51 -0.63 13.80 -4.77
C GLU A 51 -1.48 13.76 -3.50
N ALA A 52 -1.44 14.83 -2.71
CA ALA A 52 -2.20 14.94 -1.47
C ALA A 52 -3.71 14.80 -1.70
N GLY A 53 -4.35 13.94 -0.92
CA GLY A 53 -5.79 13.68 -0.97
C GLY A 53 -6.22 12.68 -2.05
N SER A 54 -5.35 12.39 -3.03
CA SER A 54 -5.57 11.37 -4.05
C SER A 54 -5.44 9.95 -3.46
N ILE A 55 -6.14 9.00 -4.08
CA ILE A 55 -6.18 7.60 -3.62
C ILE A 55 -5.37 6.77 -4.59
N TYR A 56 -4.34 6.09 -4.11
CA TYR A 56 -3.50 5.15 -4.85
C TYR A 56 -3.71 3.73 -4.32
N LYS A 57 -3.69 2.74 -5.22
CA LYS A 57 -3.91 1.33 -4.87
C LYS A 57 -2.70 0.49 -5.21
N TYR A 58 -2.25 -0.30 -4.26
CA TYR A 58 -1.07 -1.14 -4.36
C TYR A 58 -1.41 -2.59 -4.00
N ALA A 59 -0.76 -3.53 -4.66
CA ALA A 59 -0.68 -4.92 -4.24
C ALA A 59 0.73 -5.17 -3.71
N LEU A 60 0.82 -5.55 -2.45
CA LEU A 60 2.05 -5.97 -1.82
C LEU A 60 2.05 -7.50 -1.73
N LYS A 61 3.10 -8.13 -2.24
CA LYS A 61 3.27 -9.58 -2.13
C LYS A 61 4.58 -9.90 -1.43
N SER A 62 4.49 -10.65 -0.34
CA SER A 62 5.64 -11.16 0.42
C SER A 62 5.45 -12.66 0.61
N HIS A 63 6.46 -13.44 0.19
CA HIS A 63 6.41 -14.91 0.18
C HIS A 63 5.10 -15.45 -0.44
N SER A 64 4.21 -15.97 0.39
CA SER A 64 2.92 -16.56 0.00
C SER A 64 1.71 -15.70 0.38
N LYS A 65 1.93 -14.47 0.86
CA LYS A 65 0.88 -13.53 1.27
C LYS A 65 0.82 -12.37 0.29
N VAL A 66 -0.40 -11.96 -0.04
CA VAL A 66 -0.66 -10.78 -0.85
C VAL A 66 -1.65 -9.88 -0.11
N ALA A 67 -1.36 -8.59 -0.06
CA ALA A 67 -2.17 -7.57 0.56
C ALA A 67 -2.49 -6.48 -0.48
N ASN A 68 -3.78 -6.19 -0.67
CA ASN A 68 -4.21 -4.99 -1.37
C ASN A 68 -4.28 -3.85 -0.38
N VAL A 69 -3.68 -2.73 -0.75
CA VAL A 69 -3.54 -1.56 0.10
C VAL A 69 -3.99 -0.33 -0.68
N SER A 70 -4.85 0.47 -0.05
CA SER A 70 -5.26 1.77 -0.55
C SER A 70 -4.57 2.85 0.29
N ALA A 71 -3.80 3.71 -0.36
CA ALA A 71 -3.14 4.85 0.26
C ALA A 71 -3.86 6.15 -0.12
N ARG A 72 -4.29 6.90 0.88
CA ARG A 72 -4.87 8.24 0.76
C ARG A 72 -4.33 9.11 1.89
N SER A 73 -3.44 10.03 1.56
CA SER A 73 -2.79 10.86 2.57
C SER A 73 -2.78 12.33 2.25
N TRP A 74 -2.69 13.12 3.32
CA TRP A 74 -2.46 14.56 3.30
C TRP A 74 -1.11 14.92 3.94
N ARG A 75 -0.33 13.92 4.37
CA ARG A 75 0.97 14.07 5.03
C ARG A 75 1.89 12.90 4.66
N ASP A 76 3.18 13.04 4.96
CA ASP A 76 4.12 11.94 4.74
C ASP A 76 3.81 10.76 5.66
N ILE A 77 4.01 9.56 5.14
CA ILE A 77 3.67 8.29 5.80
C ILE A 77 4.86 7.35 5.71
N GLN A 78 5.14 6.68 6.82
CA GLN A 78 6.01 5.53 6.86
C GLN A 78 5.19 4.28 7.18
N CYS A 79 5.37 3.24 6.37
CA CYS A 79 4.65 1.97 6.45
C CYS A 79 5.63 0.81 6.44
N GLU A 80 5.60 0.02 7.51
CA GLU A 80 6.33 -1.24 7.61
C GLU A 80 5.49 -2.36 6.97
N ILE A 81 6.14 -3.19 6.16
CA ILE A 81 5.47 -4.26 5.41
C ILE A 81 4.87 -5.31 6.35
N SER A 82 5.53 -5.62 7.46
CA SER A 82 5.00 -6.58 8.45
C SER A 82 3.63 -6.18 9.00
N HIS A 83 3.42 -4.88 9.25
CA HIS A 83 2.16 -4.34 9.77
C HIS A 83 1.00 -4.51 8.78
N LEU A 84 1.26 -4.41 7.48
CA LEU A 84 0.25 -4.58 6.44
C LEU A 84 -0.24 -6.03 6.36
N PHE A 85 0.61 -6.99 6.68
CA PHE A 85 0.25 -8.42 6.73
C PHE A 85 -0.24 -8.90 8.10
N ALA A 86 0.06 -8.16 9.17
CA ALA A 86 -0.44 -8.40 10.51
C ALA A 86 -1.88 -7.88 10.72
N ALA A 87 -2.31 -6.92 9.90
CA ALA A 87 -3.68 -6.43 9.88
C ALA A 87 -4.65 -7.56 9.49
N SER A 88 -5.24 -8.19 10.50
CA SER A 88 -6.30 -9.19 10.29
C SER A 88 -7.47 -8.52 9.59
N PRO A 89 -8.05 -9.11 8.51
CA PRO A 89 -9.24 -8.52 7.90
C PRO A 89 -10.36 -8.48 8.96
N PRO A 90 -11.02 -7.34 9.18
CA PRO A 90 -12.20 -7.32 10.02
C PRO A 90 -13.22 -8.25 9.36
N SER A 91 -13.61 -9.28 10.10
CA SER A 91 -14.73 -10.16 9.76
C SER A 91 -15.91 -9.30 9.31
N TRP A 92 -16.34 -9.51 8.06
CA TRP A 92 -17.59 -9.03 7.48
C TRP A 92 -18.69 -8.80 8.54
N ALA A 93 -18.85 -7.53 8.99
CA ALA A 93 -20.02 -6.97 9.68
C ALA A 93 -19.71 -5.55 10.17
N SER A 94 -19.68 -4.57 9.27
CA SER A 94 -20.20 -3.21 9.53
C SER A 94 -20.05 -2.35 8.28
N SER A 95 -20.99 -2.55 7.38
CA SER A 95 -21.51 -1.47 6.55
C SER A 95 -21.87 -0.25 7.43
N LEU A 96 -21.34 0.92 7.06
CA LEU A 96 -21.70 2.25 7.57
C LEU A 96 -21.63 2.44 9.09
N ARG A 97 -20.49 2.91 9.61
CA ARG A 97 -20.41 3.84 10.74
C ARG A 97 -18.98 4.35 10.86
N GLY A 98 -18.83 5.67 10.98
CA GLY A 98 -17.58 6.27 11.42
C GLY A 98 -17.20 5.77 12.82
N SER A 99 -15.93 5.96 13.16
CA SER A 99 -15.23 5.56 14.40
C SER A 99 -14.89 4.06 14.48
N THR A 100 -13.74 3.58 14.95
CA THR A 100 -12.50 4.19 15.48
C THR A 100 -11.53 3.00 15.60
N GLY A 101 -10.88 2.63 14.51
CA GLY A 101 -9.61 1.91 14.55
C GLY A 101 -8.68 2.80 13.77
N SER A 102 -7.85 3.59 14.45
CA SER A 102 -7.06 4.65 13.83
C SER A 102 -6.28 4.11 12.61
N PRO A 103 -6.60 4.50 11.36
CA PRO A 103 -5.64 4.37 10.29
C PRO A 103 -4.68 5.55 10.50
N ALA A 104 -3.74 5.40 11.43
CA ALA A 104 -2.90 6.51 11.91
C ALA A 104 -2.06 7.16 10.80
N SER A 105 -2.09 6.63 9.57
CA SER A 105 -1.17 7.01 8.51
C SER A 105 -1.79 6.94 7.11
N GLY A 106 -3.08 7.25 6.92
CA GLY A 106 -3.68 7.37 5.56
C GLY A 106 -3.64 6.11 4.67
N VAL A 107 -3.20 4.97 5.19
CA VAL A 107 -3.03 3.70 4.47
C VAL A 107 -3.99 2.67 5.05
N THR A 108 -4.76 2.01 4.19
CA THR A 108 -5.74 0.99 4.57
C THR A 108 -5.48 -0.32 3.84
N VAL A 109 -5.51 -1.43 4.56
CA VAL A 109 -5.42 -2.78 3.97
C VAL A 109 -6.82 -3.23 3.58
N ASP A 110 -7.08 -3.33 2.28
CA ASP A 110 -8.40 -3.69 1.75
C ASP A 110 -8.65 -5.20 1.83
N ARG A 111 -7.61 -6.00 1.55
CA ARG A 111 -7.72 -7.46 1.50
C ARG A 111 -6.36 -8.09 1.69
N VAL A 112 -6.28 -9.14 2.51
CA VAL A 112 -5.12 -10.04 2.58
C VAL A 112 -5.55 -11.43 2.14
N TRP A 113 -4.77 -12.08 1.27
CA TRP A 113 -4.98 -13.47 0.87
C TRP A 113 -3.65 -14.18 0.70
N ARG A 114 -3.72 -15.52 0.55
CA ARG A 114 -2.55 -16.32 0.22
C ARG A 114 -2.51 -16.58 -1.26
N ASP A 115 -1.39 -16.26 -1.88
CA ASP A 115 -1.09 -16.66 -3.24
C ASP A 115 0.06 -17.68 -3.20
N TYR A 116 -0.26 -18.93 -3.52
CA TYR A 116 0.71 -20.02 -3.58
C TYR A 116 1.46 -20.08 -4.90
N ARG A 117 1.18 -19.16 -5.84
CA ARG A 117 1.98 -19.01 -7.05
C ARG A 117 3.32 -18.40 -6.67
N PHE A 118 4.37 -19.21 -6.77
CA PHE A 118 5.73 -18.84 -6.35
C PHE A 118 6.36 -17.73 -7.22
N ASN A 119 5.80 -17.44 -8.39
CA ASN A 119 6.36 -16.49 -9.36
C ASN A 119 5.30 -15.47 -9.79
N VAL A 120 5.59 -14.17 -9.61
CA VAL A 120 4.98 -13.08 -10.41
C VAL A 120 5.77 -12.85 -11.71
N TRP A 121 6.85 -13.60 -11.89
CA TRP A 121 7.67 -13.57 -13.11
C TRP A 121 7.14 -14.62 -14.09
N ASN A 122 6.40 -14.18 -15.11
CA ASN A 122 6.39 -14.86 -16.40
C ASN A 122 7.38 -14.07 -17.26
N ASP A 123 8.60 -14.57 -17.40
CA ASP A 123 9.46 -14.20 -18.53
C ASP A 123 9.01 -15.12 -19.67
N ALA A 124 8.31 -14.54 -20.64
CA ALA A 124 7.99 -15.16 -21.92
C ALA A 124 7.99 -14.06 -22.99
#